data_AF-A0A0D8ZWL6-F1
#
_entry.id   AF-A0A0D8ZWL6-F1
#
_cell.length_a   1.000
_cell.length_b   1.000
_cell.length_c   1.000
_cell.angle_alpha   90.00
_cell.angle_beta   90.00
_cell.angle_gamma   90.00
#
_symmetry.space_group_name_H-M   'P 1'
#
loop_
_entity.id
_entity.type
_entity.pdbx_description
1 polymer ?
#
loop_
_entity_poly.entity_id
_entity_poly.type
_entity_poly.pdbx_seq_one_letter_code
_entity_poly.pdbx_strand_id
1 'polypeptide(L)'
;MGDANSFMPLEMMIAPQHPLATNLELLLPDIQHSSLAEIIAIQKRDRIPGIVKRIIPWDTSTSWEYWWCIPDRILLPEDVELLQSDLPRVTSILAKLVWLWGGRCIDANTKQASELKLVHDWQEILKFVQNTNLKPDIFDIDFLPLTVKEDSEQPQYIAVEPPHWHIEFFQLQAVGDTYQLQQHENLCSCQVWTGKPFLRHLDTAEATIRYDMWISQPLDMTSPPWRSLSIVGL
;
A
#
# COMPACT_ATOMS: atom_id res chain seq x y z
N MET A 1 0.58 -23.70 26.21
CA MET A 1 -0.82 -24.06 26.49
C MET A 1 -1.67 -23.01 25.78
N GLY A 2 -2.08 -23.26 24.52
CA GLY A 2 -3.15 -22.50 23.86
C GLY A 2 -2.88 -21.54 22.69
N ASP A 3 -1.71 -21.49 22.03
CA ASP A 3 -1.50 -20.57 20.87
C ASP A 3 -1.91 -21.20 19.53
N ALA A 4 -3.18 -21.63 19.40
CA ALA A 4 -3.63 -22.33 18.18
C ALA A 4 -4.79 -21.64 17.43
N ASN A 5 -5.25 -20.45 17.82
CA ASN A 5 -6.35 -19.76 17.13
C ASN A 5 -6.20 -18.22 17.13
N SER A 6 -5.02 -17.68 16.84
CA SER A 6 -4.93 -16.24 16.51
C SER A 6 -5.46 -16.01 15.09
N PHE A 7 -6.31 -14.99 14.90
CA PHE A 7 -6.75 -14.57 13.57
C PHE A 7 -5.55 -14.20 12.70
N MET A 8 -4.53 -13.59 13.31
CA MET A 8 -3.24 -13.26 12.70
C MET A 8 -2.12 -13.85 13.57
N PRO A 9 -1.62 -15.05 13.24
CA PRO A 9 -0.47 -15.65 13.91
C PRO A 9 0.77 -14.74 13.83
N LEU A 10 1.64 -14.80 14.84
CA LEU A 10 2.79 -13.90 14.96
C LEU A 10 3.74 -14.03 13.76
N GLU A 11 3.91 -15.24 13.24
CA GLU A 11 4.71 -15.52 12.05
C GLU A 11 4.18 -14.83 10.78
N MET A 12 2.90 -14.49 10.74
CA MET A 12 2.33 -13.69 9.65
C MET A 12 2.62 -12.19 9.83
N MET A 13 2.90 -11.72 11.04
CA MET A 13 3.08 -10.30 11.34
C MET A 13 4.47 -9.78 10.96
N ILE A 14 5.48 -10.64 10.88
CA ILE A 14 6.87 -10.25 10.69
C ILE A 14 7.29 -10.56 9.25
N ALA A 15 7.92 -9.59 8.58
CA ALA A 15 8.44 -9.77 7.24
C ALA A 15 9.75 -10.59 7.28
N PRO A 16 10.02 -11.44 6.27
CA PRO A 16 11.27 -12.17 6.17
C PRO A 16 12.47 -11.19 6.13
N GLN A 17 13.64 -11.67 6.52
CA GLN A 17 14.85 -10.85 6.45
C GLN A 17 15.37 -10.73 5.02
N HIS A 18 15.85 -9.54 4.67
CA HIS A 18 16.48 -9.30 3.38
C HIS A 18 17.85 -10.00 3.30
N PRO A 19 18.20 -10.70 2.21
CA PRO A 19 19.52 -11.31 2.05
C PRO A 19 20.68 -10.31 2.13
N LEU A 20 20.42 -9.07 1.69
CA LEU A 20 21.34 -7.93 1.73
C LEU A 20 21.01 -6.95 2.87
N ALA A 21 20.57 -7.44 4.03
CA ALA A 21 20.13 -6.58 5.14
C ALA A 21 21.18 -5.54 5.57
N THR A 22 22.47 -5.87 5.50
CA THR A 22 23.57 -4.94 5.80
C THR A 22 23.67 -3.77 4.83
N ASN A 23 23.08 -3.90 3.63
CA ASN A 23 23.18 -2.91 2.57
C ASN A 23 21.95 -1.99 2.53
N LEU A 24 20.89 -2.30 3.28
CA LEU A 24 19.68 -1.46 3.37
C LEU A 24 19.99 -0.06 3.91
N GLU A 25 21.02 0.05 4.75
CA GLU A 25 21.44 1.33 5.35
C GLU A 25 22.42 2.14 4.48
N LEU A 26 22.86 1.58 3.35
CA LEU A 26 23.73 2.30 2.44
C LEU A 26 22.96 3.41 1.74
N LEU A 27 23.51 4.61 1.78
CA LEU A 27 22.89 5.79 1.20
C LEU A 27 23.08 5.80 -0.32
N LEU A 28 21.99 6.09 -1.02
CA LEU A 28 22.04 6.48 -2.43
C LEU A 28 22.12 8.00 -2.53
N PRO A 29 22.78 8.53 -3.58
CA PRO A 29 22.75 9.96 -3.85
C PRO A 29 21.31 10.48 -3.99
N ASP A 30 21.15 11.76 -3.68
CA ASP A 30 19.89 12.46 -3.83
C ASP A 30 19.50 12.54 -5.32
N ILE A 31 18.26 12.16 -5.62
CA ILE A 31 17.66 12.19 -6.96
C ILE A 31 17.65 13.62 -7.53
N GLN A 32 17.61 14.65 -6.67
CA GLN A 32 17.68 16.04 -7.14
C GLN A 32 19.06 16.43 -7.68
N HIS A 33 20.12 15.71 -7.29
CA HIS A 33 21.51 16.07 -7.55
C HIS A 33 22.26 15.05 -8.41
N SER A 34 21.70 13.86 -8.62
CA SER A 34 22.29 12.79 -9.41
C SER A 34 21.35 12.30 -10.51
N SER A 35 21.93 11.86 -11.62
CA SER A 35 21.12 11.27 -12.70
C SER A 35 20.59 9.88 -12.31
N LEU A 36 19.44 9.48 -12.86
CA LEU A 36 18.90 8.14 -12.65
C LEU A 36 19.91 7.03 -13.05
N ALA A 37 20.67 7.24 -14.12
CA ALA A 37 21.69 6.28 -14.56
C ALA A 37 22.84 6.13 -13.55
N GLU A 38 23.25 7.22 -12.90
CA GLU A 38 24.26 7.20 -11.83
C GLU A 38 23.75 6.46 -10.60
N ILE A 39 22.52 6.75 -10.17
CA ILE A 39 21.84 6.07 -9.06
C ILE A 39 21.78 4.56 -9.31
N ILE A 40 21.33 4.16 -10.51
CA ILE A 40 21.25 2.75 -10.91
C ILE A 40 22.64 2.10 -10.88
N ALA A 41 23.67 2.79 -11.37
CA ALA A 41 25.03 2.27 -11.38
C ALA A 41 25.55 2.03 -9.94
N ILE A 42 25.27 2.94 -9.01
CA ILE A 42 25.63 2.80 -7.60
C ILE A 42 24.84 1.66 -6.94
N GLN A 43 23.52 1.59 -7.17
CA GLN A 43 22.69 0.49 -6.65
C GLN A 43 23.24 -0.87 -7.08
N LYS A 44 23.63 -1.03 -8.35
CA LYS A 44 24.21 -2.28 -8.86
C LYS A 44 25.58 -2.57 -8.26
N ARG A 45 26.48 -1.58 -8.24
CA ARG A 45 27.86 -1.73 -7.75
C ARG A 45 27.90 -2.11 -6.27
N ASP A 46 27.15 -1.37 -5.46
CA ASP A 46 27.17 -1.49 -4.01
C ASP A 46 26.06 -2.43 -3.49
N ARG A 47 25.28 -2.99 -4.41
CA ARG A 47 24.23 -3.98 -4.15
C ARG A 47 23.24 -3.45 -3.11
N ILE A 48 22.77 -2.23 -3.35
CA ILE A 48 21.83 -1.52 -2.48
C ILE A 48 20.41 -1.90 -2.90
N PRO A 49 19.62 -2.55 -2.02
CA PRO A 49 18.25 -2.95 -2.33
C PRO A 49 17.38 -1.79 -2.78
N GLY A 50 16.51 -2.04 -3.75
CA GLY A 50 15.46 -1.10 -4.19
C GLY A 50 14.17 -1.21 -3.40
N ILE A 51 14.20 -1.89 -2.25
CA ILE A 51 13.02 -2.24 -1.46
C ILE A 51 13.17 -1.87 0.00
N VAL A 52 12.03 -1.95 0.68
CA VAL A 52 11.77 -1.15 1.85
C VAL A 52 10.75 -1.83 2.73
N LYS A 53 11.08 -2.09 3.99
CA LYS A 53 10.11 -2.67 4.92
C LYS A 53 9.10 -1.63 5.41
N ARG A 54 7.83 -1.78 5.04
CA ARG A 54 6.71 -0.99 5.57
C ARG A 54 6.08 -1.69 6.76
N ILE A 55 5.61 -0.89 7.71
CA ILE A 55 4.90 -1.33 8.92
C ILE A 55 3.45 -0.85 8.79
N ILE A 56 2.53 -1.80 8.67
CA ILE A 56 1.11 -1.53 8.45
C ILE A 56 0.34 -1.82 9.73
N PRO A 57 -0.37 -0.82 10.30
CA PRO A 57 -1.25 -1.04 11.44
C PRO A 57 -2.33 -2.07 11.12
N TRP A 58 -2.54 -2.97 12.09
CA TRP A 58 -3.71 -3.83 12.15
C TRP A 58 -4.76 -3.19 13.06
N ASP A 59 -4.32 -2.70 14.22
CA ASP A 59 -5.09 -1.91 15.16
C ASP A 59 -4.21 -0.86 15.85
N THR A 60 -4.65 -0.30 16.98
CA THR A 60 -3.92 0.73 17.73
C THR A 60 -2.70 0.21 18.49
N SER A 61 -2.50 -1.11 18.56
CA SER A 61 -1.49 -1.78 19.37
C SER A 61 -0.67 -2.82 18.60
N THR A 62 -1.13 -3.24 17.42
CA THR A 62 -0.49 -4.26 16.60
C THR A 62 -0.33 -3.80 15.16
N SER A 63 0.76 -4.26 14.54
CA SER A 63 1.12 -3.96 13.17
C SER A 63 1.80 -5.16 12.53
N TRP A 64 1.75 -5.24 11.21
CA TRP A 64 2.45 -6.25 10.44
C TRP A 64 3.41 -5.61 9.45
N GLU A 65 4.38 -6.38 8.98
CA GLU A 65 5.44 -5.91 8.12
C GLU A 65 5.36 -6.55 6.74
N TYR A 66 5.76 -5.80 5.71
CA TYR A 66 6.02 -6.33 4.36
C TYR A 66 7.08 -5.51 3.64
N TRP A 67 7.63 -6.06 2.56
CA TRP A 67 8.58 -5.35 1.70
C TRP A 67 7.85 -4.67 0.54
N TRP A 68 8.16 -3.39 0.33
CA TRP A 68 7.63 -2.55 -0.73
C TRP A 68 8.75 -2.04 -1.64
N CYS A 69 8.45 -1.86 -2.92
CA CYS A 69 9.36 -1.32 -3.92
C CYS A 69 9.45 0.19 -3.82
N ILE A 70 10.64 0.75 -3.64
CA ILE A 70 10.81 2.19 -3.64
C ILE A 70 10.61 2.71 -5.08
N PRO A 71 9.72 3.70 -5.30
CA PRO A 71 9.59 4.34 -6.60
C PRO A 71 10.93 4.87 -7.12
N ASP A 72 11.11 4.86 -8.45
CA ASP A 72 12.32 5.30 -9.15
C ASP A 72 13.62 4.55 -8.81
N ARG A 73 13.55 3.45 -8.07
CA ARG A 73 14.67 2.52 -7.86
C ARG A 73 14.55 1.31 -8.77
N ILE A 74 15.71 0.77 -9.13
CA ILE A 74 15.76 -0.59 -9.68
C ILE A 74 15.66 -1.60 -8.53
N LEU A 75 15.09 -2.76 -8.85
CA LEU A 75 15.09 -3.93 -7.99
C LEU A 75 16.19 -4.89 -8.45
N LEU A 76 16.96 -5.37 -7.49
CA LEU A 76 17.94 -6.43 -7.69
C LEU A 76 17.23 -7.79 -7.75
N PRO A 77 17.84 -8.84 -8.33
CA PRO A 77 17.28 -10.18 -8.32
C PRO A 77 16.89 -10.68 -6.92
N GLU A 78 17.69 -10.33 -5.90
CA GLU A 78 17.44 -10.69 -4.50
C GLU A 78 16.19 -10.01 -3.94
N ASP A 79 15.93 -8.77 -4.35
CA ASP A 79 14.75 -8.02 -3.96
C ASP A 79 13.50 -8.74 -4.50
N VAL A 80 13.55 -9.13 -5.78
CA VAL A 80 12.44 -9.83 -6.46
C VAL A 80 12.20 -11.22 -5.89
N GLU A 81 13.27 -11.98 -5.64
CA GLU A 81 13.16 -13.31 -5.02
C GLU A 81 12.50 -13.21 -3.63
N LEU A 82 12.90 -12.23 -2.83
CA LEU A 82 12.29 -11.97 -1.53
C LEU A 82 10.80 -11.64 -1.66
N LEU A 83 10.46 -10.66 -2.51
CA LEU A 83 9.07 -10.24 -2.75
C LEU A 83 8.20 -11.41 -3.20
N GLN A 84 8.67 -12.23 -4.15
CA GLN A 84 7.95 -13.38 -4.65
C GLN A 84 7.78 -14.48 -3.59
N SER A 85 8.82 -14.72 -2.79
CA SER A 85 8.76 -15.71 -1.71
C SER A 85 7.79 -15.33 -0.60
N ASP A 86 7.62 -14.02 -0.36
CA ASP A 86 6.78 -13.46 0.70
C ASP A 86 5.35 -13.16 0.24
N LEU A 87 5.12 -13.06 -1.07
CA LEU A 87 3.82 -12.78 -1.68
C LEU A 87 2.67 -13.67 -1.15
N PRO A 88 2.85 -14.99 -0.93
CA PRO A 88 1.80 -15.82 -0.35
C PRO A 88 1.41 -15.41 1.08
N ARG A 89 2.37 -14.98 1.91
CA ARG A 89 2.10 -14.49 3.27
C ARG A 89 1.30 -13.19 3.19
N VAL A 90 1.77 -12.21 2.42
CA VAL A 90 1.07 -10.92 2.25
C VAL A 90 -0.34 -11.13 1.70
N THR A 91 -0.49 -11.96 0.67
CA THR A 91 -1.79 -12.33 0.10
C THR A 91 -2.72 -12.94 1.15
N SER A 92 -2.21 -13.79 2.05
CA SER A 92 -3.01 -14.37 3.13
C SER A 92 -3.50 -13.32 4.13
N ILE A 93 -2.66 -12.33 4.45
CA ILE A 93 -3.05 -11.19 5.31
C ILE A 93 -4.16 -10.37 4.64
N LEU A 94 -3.97 -9.98 3.38
CA LEU A 94 -4.97 -9.21 2.62
C LEU A 94 -6.28 -9.98 2.47
N ALA A 95 -6.22 -11.29 2.23
CA ALA A 95 -7.41 -12.12 2.16
C ALA A 95 -8.19 -12.15 3.49
N LYS A 96 -7.48 -12.15 4.63
CA LYS A 96 -8.11 -12.05 5.95
C LYS A 96 -8.75 -10.68 6.19
N LEU A 97 -8.09 -9.59 5.79
CA LEU A 97 -8.63 -8.23 5.83
C LEU A 97 -9.94 -8.14 5.04
N VAL A 98 -9.92 -8.63 3.80
CA VAL A 98 -11.08 -8.63 2.89
C VAL A 98 -12.19 -9.54 3.38
N TRP A 99 -11.87 -10.71 3.90
CA TRP A 99 -12.87 -11.60 4.50
C TRP A 99 -13.61 -10.89 5.65
N LEU A 100 -12.87 -10.22 6.52
CA LEU A 100 -13.40 -9.58 7.73
C LEU A 100 -14.23 -8.34 7.43
N TRP A 101 -13.71 -7.42 6.62
CA TRP A 101 -14.30 -6.08 6.42
C TRP A 101 -14.89 -5.86 5.03
N GLY A 102 -14.57 -6.74 4.09
CA GLY A 102 -14.92 -6.60 2.68
C GLY A 102 -14.02 -5.59 1.97
N GLY A 103 -13.65 -5.93 0.74
CA GLY A 103 -12.96 -5.06 -0.20
C GLY A 103 -13.92 -4.38 -1.17
N ARG A 104 -13.58 -3.16 -1.59
CA ARG A 104 -14.22 -2.43 -2.69
C ARG A 104 -13.17 -2.17 -3.74
N CYS A 105 -13.33 -2.76 -4.93
CA CYS A 105 -12.38 -2.58 -6.01
C CYS A 105 -12.63 -1.27 -6.76
N ILE A 106 -11.57 -0.56 -7.13
CA ILE A 106 -11.62 0.72 -7.83
C ILE A 106 -10.75 0.60 -9.07
N ASP A 107 -11.28 0.98 -10.23
CA ASP A 107 -10.53 1.14 -11.48
C ASP A 107 -10.73 2.54 -12.07
N ALA A 108 -10.04 2.83 -13.17
CA ALA A 108 -10.18 4.09 -13.91
C ALA A 108 -11.62 4.36 -14.42
N ASN A 109 -12.47 3.34 -14.52
CA ASN A 109 -13.86 3.48 -14.99
C ASN A 109 -14.86 3.70 -13.85
N THR A 110 -14.40 3.60 -12.59
CA THR A 110 -15.23 3.73 -11.41
C THR A 110 -15.62 5.19 -11.23
N LYS A 111 -16.83 5.55 -11.69
CA LYS A 111 -17.33 6.94 -11.64
C LYS A 111 -17.74 7.40 -10.25
N GLN A 112 -18.22 6.48 -9.41
CA GLN A 112 -18.63 6.77 -8.03
C GLN A 112 -18.35 5.56 -7.13
N ALA A 113 -17.62 5.77 -6.04
CA ALA A 113 -17.28 4.68 -5.12
C ALA A 113 -18.50 4.12 -4.35
N SER A 114 -19.61 4.85 -4.31
CA SER A 114 -20.88 4.42 -3.68
C SER A 114 -21.57 3.27 -4.41
N GLU A 115 -21.26 3.03 -5.69
CA GLU A 115 -21.81 1.92 -6.48
C GLU A 115 -20.96 0.65 -6.40
N LEU A 116 -19.83 0.70 -5.67
CA LEU A 116 -18.89 -0.41 -5.61
C LEU A 116 -19.47 -1.60 -4.86
N LYS A 117 -19.43 -2.76 -5.52
CA LYS A 117 -19.79 -4.04 -4.91
C LYS A 117 -18.81 -4.34 -3.77
N LEU A 118 -19.37 -4.60 -2.59
CA LEU A 118 -18.61 -5.15 -1.46
C LEU A 118 -18.30 -6.62 -1.74
N VAL A 119 -17.02 -6.99 -1.61
CA VAL A 119 -16.51 -8.33 -1.90
C VAL A 119 -15.81 -8.89 -0.67
N HIS A 120 -16.12 -10.11 -0.26
CA HIS A 120 -15.51 -10.77 0.90
C HIS A 120 -14.55 -11.92 0.52
N ASP A 121 -14.38 -12.17 -0.78
CA ASP A 121 -13.44 -13.17 -1.30
C ASP A 121 -12.28 -12.48 -2.02
N TRP A 122 -11.05 -12.71 -1.56
CA TRP A 122 -9.85 -12.21 -2.22
C TRP A 122 -9.72 -12.67 -3.68
N GLN A 123 -10.20 -13.87 -4.01
CA GLN A 123 -10.16 -14.37 -5.38
C GLN A 123 -11.09 -13.58 -6.31
N GLU A 124 -12.18 -13.01 -5.81
CA GLU A 124 -13.01 -12.07 -6.58
C GLU A 124 -12.26 -10.76 -6.86
N ILE A 125 -11.45 -10.27 -5.91
CA ILE A 125 -10.59 -9.09 -6.10
C ILE A 125 -9.52 -9.39 -7.16
N LEU A 126 -8.83 -10.52 -7.08
CA LEU A 126 -7.83 -10.90 -8.09
C LEU A 126 -8.44 -11.07 -9.49
N LYS A 127 -9.66 -11.62 -9.59
CA LYS A 127 -10.38 -11.70 -10.87
C LYS A 127 -10.71 -10.31 -11.42
N PHE A 128 -11.13 -9.39 -10.56
CA PHE A 128 -11.35 -7.99 -10.95
C PHE A 128 -10.08 -7.38 -11.55
N VAL A 129 -8.94 -7.54 -10.87
CA VAL A 129 -7.64 -7.04 -11.33
C VAL A 129 -7.23 -7.69 -12.66
N GLN A 130 -7.44 -8.99 -12.82
CA GLN A 130 -7.15 -9.68 -14.08
C GLN A 130 -8.02 -9.20 -15.25
N ASN A 131 -9.26 -8.79 -14.99
CA ASN A 131 -10.14 -8.22 -16.01
C ASN A 131 -9.68 -6.85 -16.51
N THR A 132 -8.80 -6.15 -15.78
CA THR A 132 -8.13 -4.93 -16.26
C THR A 132 -6.83 -5.23 -17.03
N ASN A 133 -6.61 -6.49 -17.42
CA ASN A 133 -5.38 -7.00 -18.05
C ASN A 133 -4.13 -6.88 -17.17
N LEU A 134 -4.29 -6.68 -15.86
CA LEU A 134 -3.18 -6.61 -14.91
C LEU A 134 -2.93 -7.99 -14.29
N LYS A 135 -1.66 -8.41 -14.24
CA LYS A 135 -1.25 -9.59 -13.45
C LYS A 135 -0.34 -9.12 -12.32
N PRO A 136 -0.87 -8.90 -11.10
CA PRO A 136 -0.08 -8.30 -10.04
C PRO A 136 1.02 -9.23 -9.58
N ASP A 137 2.25 -8.71 -9.57
CA ASP A 137 3.42 -9.36 -8.99
C ASP A 137 3.65 -8.89 -7.55
N ILE A 138 3.22 -7.66 -7.24
CA ILE A 138 3.37 -7.04 -5.93
C ILE A 138 2.16 -6.14 -5.59
N PHE A 139 2.09 -5.73 -4.32
CA PHE A 139 1.06 -4.81 -3.81
C PHE A 139 1.73 -3.61 -3.15
N ASP A 140 1.19 -2.41 -3.40
CA ASP A 140 1.40 -1.28 -2.49
C ASP A 140 0.23 -1.23 -1.53
N ILE A 141 0.52 -1.08 -0.25
CA ILE A 141 -0.48 -1.13 0.81
C ILE A 141 -0.25 0.07 1.72
N ASP A 142 -1.23 0.97 1.71
CA ASP A 142 -1.33 2.10 2.60
C ASP A 142 -2.36 1.83 3.70
N PHE A 143 -2.04 2.27 4.91
CA PHE A 143 -3.02 2.43 5.97
C PHE A 143 -3.38 3.91 6.12
N LEU A 144 -4.66 4.21 6.02
CA LEU A 144 -5.20 5.55 6.17
C LEU A 144 -5.97 5.61 7.52
N PRO A 145 -5.54 6.46 8.46
CA PRO A 145 -6.16 6.54 9.77
C PRO A 145 -7.51 7.28 9.73
N LEU A 146 -8.27 7.16 10.84
CA LEU A 146 -9.51 7.93 11.03
C LEU A 146 -9.24 9.42 10.78
N THR A 147 -9.98 10.00 9.85
CA THR A 147 -9.87 11.41 9.51
C THR A 147 -11.23 12.08 9.58
N VAL A 148 -11.27 13.26 10.21
CA VAL A 148 -12.45 14.13 10.29
C VAL A 148 -12.03 15.50 9.79
N LYS A 149 -12.66 16.00 8.73
CA LYS A 149 -12.36 17.29 8.11
C LYS A 149 -13.61 17.95 7.56
N GLU A 150 -13.59 19.27 7.38
CA GLU A 150 -14.58 19.96 6.56
C GLU A 150 -14.45 19.50 5.10
N ASP A 151 -15.58 19.31 4.43
CA ASP A 151 -15.58 18.97 3.00
C ASP A 151 -15.15 20.18 2.18
N SER A 152 -14.11 20.02 1.37
CA SER A 152 -13.50 21.12 0.61
C SER A 152 -14.43 21.68 -0.48
N GLU A 153 -15.36 20.88 -0.98
CA GLU A 153 -16.30 21.28 -2.03
C GLU A 153 -17.58 21.89 -1.44
N GLN A 154 -17.98 21.42 -0.25
CA GLN A 154 -19.21 21.79 0.43
C GLN A 154 -18.94 22.06 1.93
N PRO A 155 -18.46 23.26 2.30
CA PRO A 155 -18.03 23.61 3.66
C PRO A 155 -19.10 23.43 4.75
N GLN A 156 -20.38 23.33 4.38
CA GLN A 156 -21.49 23.00 5.28
C GLN A 156 -21.53 21.52 5.71
N TYR A 157 -20.63 20.68 5.20
CA TYR A 157 -20.49 19.27 5.56
C TYR A 157 -19.18 18.98 6.27
N ILE A 158 -19.25 18.05 7.23
CA ILE A 158 -18.10 17.38 7.82
C ILE A 158 -17.97 16.01 7.19
N ALA A 159 -16.80 15.72 6.64
CA ALA A 159 -16.40 14.44 6.10
C ALA A 159 -15.71 13.61 7.19
N VAL A 160 -16.12 12.34 7.30
CA VAL A 160 -15.57 11.37 8.24
C VAL A 160 -15.18 10.10 7.49
N GLU A 161 -13.89 9.81 7.46
CA GLU A 161 -13.33 8.58 6.91
C GLU A 161 -12.83 7.68 8.04
N PRO A 162 -13.45 6.51 8.29
CA PRO A 162 -12.92 5.56 9.24
C PRO A 162 -11.59 4.98 8.75
N PRO A 163 -10.81 4.35 9.65
CA PRO A 163 -9.57 3.69 9.25
C PRO A 163 -9.80 2.70 8.11
N HIS A 164 -8.90 2.67 7.14
CA HIS A 164 -8.97 1.75 6.03
C HIS A 164 -7.60 1.44 5.45
N TRP A 165 -7.53 0.33 4.73
CA TRP A 165 -6.38 -0.02 3.92
C TRP A 165 -6.69 0.25 2.46
N HIS A 166 -5.74 0.85 1.76
CA HIS A 166 -5.77 1.03 0.32
C HIS A 166 -4.66 0.17 -0.28
N ILE A 167 -5.05 -0.69 -1.22
CA ILE A 167 -4.18 -1.72 -1.80
C ILE A 167 -4.13 -1.46 -3.30
N GLU A 168 -2.97 -1.09 -3.81
CA GLU A 168 -2.72 -0.93 -5.24
C GLU A 168 -1.97 -2.13 -5.81
N PHE A 169 -2.27 -2.45 -7.06
CA PHE A 169 -1.76 -3.63 -7.74
C PHE A 169 -0.73 -3.22 -8.79
N PHE A 170 0.44 -3.87 -8.79
CA PHE A 170 1.50 -3.55 -9.74
C PHE A 170 2.15 -4.79 -10.35
N GLN A 171 2.74 -4.62 -11.53
CA GLN A 171 3.57 -5.63 -12.19
C GLN A 171 5.05 -5.24 -12.14
N LEU A 172 5.92 -6.23 -12.20
CA LEU A 172 7.36 -6.03 -12.33
C LEU A 172 7.78 -6.22 -13.78
N GLN A 173 8.54 -5.26 -14.30
CA GLN A 173 9.13 -5.34 -15.63
C GLN A 173 10.64 -5.62 -15.55
N ALA A 174 11.09 -6.65 -16.26
CA ALA A 174 12.51 -6.93 -16.40
C ALA A 174 13.19 -5.89 -17.31
N VAL A 175 14.32 -5.35 -16.86
CA VAL A 175 15.16 -4.37 -17.55
C VAL A 175 16.62 -4.80 -17.43
N GLY A 176 17.11 -5.51 -18.46
CA GLY A 176 18.45 -6.11 -18.45
C GLY A 176 18.57 -7.20 -17.39
N ASP A 177 19.49 -7.04 -16.46
CA ASP A 177 19.75 -7.91 -15.30
C ASP A 177 19.02 -7.44 -14.01
N THR A 178 18.11 -6.47 -14.14
CA THR A 178 17.37 -5.86 -13.04
C THR A 178 15.88 -5.76 -13.33
N TYR A 179 15.09 -5.29 -12.37
CA TYR A 179 13.65 -5.11 -12.52
C TYR A 179 13.22 -3.71 -12.10
N GLN A 180 12.05 -3.29 -12.58
CA GLN A 180 11.43 -2.02 -12.22
C GLN A 180 9.93 -2.21 -12.03
N LEU A 181 9.34 -1.34 -11.22
CA LEU A 181 7.89 -1.26 -11.09
C LEU A 181 7.30 -0.73 -12.39
N GLN A 182 6.37 -1.47 -12.99
CA GLN A 182 5.63 -0.98 -14.14
C GLN A 182 4.62 0.07 -13.67
N GLN A 183 4.84 1.33 -14.05
CA GLN A 183 3.86 2.39 -13.85
C GLN A 183 2.70 2.18 -14.83
N HIS A 184 1.48 2.10 -14.30
CA HIS A 184 0.27 2.04 -15.11
C HIS A 184 -0.43 3.40 -15.06
N GLU A 185 -0.88 3.88 -16.22
CA GLU A 185 -1.65 5.15 -16.31
C GLU A 185 -3.03 5.03 -15.65
N ASN A 186 -3.53 3.81 -15.48
CA ASN A 186 -4.87 3.53 -14.96
C ASN A 186 -4.78 2.96 -13.54
N LEU A 187 -5.48 3.61 -12.61
CA LEU A 187 -5.67 3.13 -11.26
C LEU A 187 -6.32 1.73 -11.26
N CYS A 188 -5.76 0.81 -10.50
CA CYS A 188 -6.38 -0.47 -10.16
C CYS A 188 -6.07 -0.75 -8.69
N SER A 189 -7.09 -0.67 -7.84
CA SER A 189 -6.90 -0.78 -6.39
C SER A 189 -8.09 -1.40 -5.67
N CYS A 190 -7.90 -1.71 -4.40
CA CYS A 190 -8.92 -2.18 -3.48
C CYS A 190 -8.85 -1.40 -2.17
N GLN A 191 -10.01 -0.97 -1.66
CA GLN A 191 -10.12 -0.39 -0.33
C GLN A 191 -10.85 -1.31 0.63
N VAL A 192 -10.28 -1.49 1.82
CA VAL A 192 -10.86 -2.28 2.92
C VAL A 192 -11.15 -1.35 4.09
N TRP A 193 -12.43 -1.04 4.30
CA TRP A 193 -12.86 -0.05 5.29
C TRP A 193 -13.33 -0.71 6.60
N THR A 194 -12.88 -0.19 7.73
CA THR A 194 -13.34 -0.64 9.06
C THR A 194 -14.74 -0.14 9.42
N GLY A 195 -15.29 0.81 8.66
CA GLY A 195 -16.61 1.40 8.86
C GLY A 195 -17.16 2.04 7.59
N LYS A 196 -18.31 2.73 7.70
CA LYS A 196 -18.90 3.45 6.58
C LYS A 196 -18.44 4.91 6.61
N PRO A 197 -17.66 5.39 5.62
CA PRO A 197 -17.34 6.80 5.48
C PRO A 197 -18.60 7.62 5.16
N PHE A 198 -18.71 8.82 5.71
CA PHE A 198 -19.90 9.66 5.55
C PHE A 198 -19.59 11.16 5.54
N LEU A 199 -20.44 11.91 4.83
CA LEU A 199 -20.62 13.35 4.97
C LEU A 199 -21.77 13.63 5.94
N ARG A 200 -21.63 14.64 6.79
CA ARG A 200 -22.69 15.09 7.68
C ARG A 200 -22.88 16.60 7.58
N HIS A 201 -24.10 17.04 7.24
CA HIS A 201 -24.44 18.44 7.18
C HIS A 201 -24.46 19.05 8.59
N LEU A 202 -23.82 20.20 8.76
CA LEU A 202 -23.66 20.88 10.06
C LEU A 202 -25.00 21.32 10.67
N ASP A 203 -25.84 21.99 9.87
CA ASP A 203 -27.11 22.55 10.38
C ASP A 203 -28.26 21.54 10.45
N THR A 204 -28.41 20.66 9.45
CA THR A 204 -29.55 19.73 9.36
C THR A 204 -29.28 18.39 10.03
N ALA A 205 -28.01 18.09 10.35
CA ALA A 205 -27.52 16.79 10.82
C ALA A 205 -27.76 15.62 9.85
N GLU A 206 -28.18 15.87 8.61
CA GLU A 206 -28.33 14.87 7.55
C GLU A 206 -26.99 14.21 7.24
N ALA A 207 -26.98 12.89 7.04
CA ALA A 207 -25.76 12.12 6.78
C ALA A 207 -25.88 11.26 5.52
N THR A 208 -24.84 11.30 4.69
CA THR A 208 -24.76 10.56 3.42
C THR A 208 -23.48 9.75 3.39
N ILE A 209 -23.59 8.46 3.07
CA ILE A 209 -22.42 7.56 2.97
C ILE A 209 -21.70 7.82 1.64
N ARG A 210 -20.39 8.06 1.68
CA ARG A 210 -19.53 8.31 0.52
C ARG A 210 -18.15 7.69 0.69
N TYR A 211 -17.72 6.86 -0.25
CA TYR A 211 -16.43 6.14 -0.21
C TYR A 211 -15.33 6.81 -1.07
N ASP A 212 -15.64 7.95 -1.68
CA ASP A 212 -14.81 8.68 -2.63
C ASP A 212 -14.35 10.05 -2.09
N MET A 213 -14.29 10.21 -0.76
CA MET A 213 -13.96 11.52 -0.15
C MET A 213 -12.46 11.82 -0.16
N TRP A 214 -11.60 10.79 -0.02
CA TRP A 214 -10.14 10.88 -0.08
C TRP A 214 -9.55 11.98 0.83
N ILE A 215 -10.12 12.16 2.02
CA ILE A 215 -9.71 13.22 2.96
C ILE A 215 -8.55 12.79 3.88
N SER A 216 -8.40 11.48 4.08
CA SER A 216 -7.32 10.88 4.85
C SER A 216 -6.01 10.86 4.06
N GLN A 217 -4.91 10.69 4.78
CA GLN A 217 -3.56 10.61 4.22
C GLN A 217 -2.89 9.34 4.72
N PRO A 218 -2.06 8.67 3.90
CA PRO A 218 -1.34 7.48 4.34
C PRO A 218 -0.49 7.73 5.59
N LEU A 219 -0.47 6.77 6.50
CA LEU A 219 0.46 6.74 7.63
C LEU A 219 1.74 5.99 7.22
N ASP A 220 2.77 6.74 6.86
CA ASP A 220 4.06 6.15 6.45
C ASP A 220 4.93 5.75 7.64
N MET A 221 5.05 4.43 7.84
CA MET A 221 5.91 3.82 8.86
C MET A 221 6.86 2.80 8.23
N THR A 222 8.16 3.00 8.44
CA THR A 222 9.22 2.42 7.60
C THR A 222 10.49 2.08 8.40
N SER A 223 11.27 1.07 7.96
CA SER A 223 12.52 0.65 8.63
C SER A 223 13.49 -0.15 7.73
N PRO A 224 14.82 0.11 7.68
CA PRO A 224 15.51 1.41 7.66
C PRO A 224 16.46 1.60 6.43
N PRO A 225 16.87 2.86 6.10
CA PRO A 225 16.28 4.15 6.43
C PRO A 225 15.62 4.76 5.19
N TRP A 226 14.48 5.44 5.33
CA TRP A 226 14.11 6.43 4.29
C TRP A 226 13.37 7.64 4.86
N ARG A 227 14.19 8.65 5.17
CA ARG A 227 13.98 10.08 4.90
C ARG A 227 15.30 10.60 4.31
N SER A 228 15.30 11.14 3.10
CA SER A 228 15.78 12.52 2.96
C SER A 228 14.55 13.37 3.18
N LEU A 229 14.48 14.00 4.36
CA LEU A 229 13.48 15.02 4.62
C LEU A 229 13.64 16.14 3.60
N SER A 230 12.81 16.18 2.57
CA SER A 230 12.32 17.46 2.07
C SER A 230 11.33 17.98 3.12
N ILE A 231 11.86 18.59 4.18
CA ILE A 231 11.13 19.69 4.82
C ILE A 231 11.28 20.88 3.87
N VAL A 232 10.31 21.05 2.97
CA VAL A 232 9.94 22.36 2.41
C VAL A 232 8.46 22.23 2.00
N GLY A 233 7.51 22.99 2.54
CA GLY A 233 7.63 24.17 3.38
C GLY A 233 6.32 24.52 4.08
N LEU A 234 6.49 25.55 4.91
CA LEU A 234 5.50 26.39 5.57
C LEU A 234 4.23 26.66 4.74
#